data_AF-A0ABD1DAQ5-F1
#
_entry.id   AF-A0ABD1DAQ5-F1
#
_cell.length_a   1.000
_cell.length_b   1.000
_cell.length_c   1.000
_cell.angle_alpha   90.00
_cell.angle_beta   90.00
_cell.angle_gamma   90.00
#
_symmetry.space_group_name_H-M   'P 1'
#
loop_
_entity.id
_entity.type
_entity.pdbx_description
1 polymer ?
#
loop_
_entity_poly.entity_id
_entity_poly.type
_entity_poly.pdbx_seq_one_letter_code
_entity_poly.pdbx_strand_id
1 'polypeptide(L)'
;MQTAVLLALLLVALTAVQGSPLKNRLRPNTPENIARLRNPQPGDLAEELSGQFEGDIVLTEEQEDAILRGKRNGLISAAKRWPNNVVPYEIVEEHFTPEQVAYIELGLRTLEQRSCLRFRRRQPADALFLALF
;
A
#
# COMPACT_ATOMS: atom_id res chain seq x y z
N MET A 1 40.82 29.92 -13.87
CA MET A 1 39.47 30.43 -13.54
C MET A 1 38.36 29.55 -14.10
N GLN A 2 38.42 29.16 -15.39
CA GLN A 2 37.41 28.31 -16.05
C GLN A 2 37.23 26.91 -15.41
N THR A 3 38.32 26.28 -14.97
CA THR A 3 38.30 24.94 -14.35
C THR A 3 37.66 24.91 -12.97
N ALA A 4 37.89 25.95 -12.16
CA ALA A 4 37.30 26.08 -10.83
C ALA A 4 35.77 26.29 -10.89
N VAL A 5 35.31 27.05 -11.89
CA VAL A 5 33.87 27.26 -12.14
C VAL A 5 33.20 25.97 -12.62
N LEU A 6 33.86 25.20 -13.49
CA LEU A 6 33.33 23.91 -13.96
C LEU A 6 33.23 22.88 -12.82
N LEU A 7 34.24 22.81 -11.95
CA LEU A 7 34.22 21.94 -10.78
C LEU A 7 33.12 22.34 -9.79
N ALA A 8 32.95 23.64 -9.56
CA ALA A 8 31.90 24.18 -8.70
C ALA A 8 30.50 23.88 -9.27
N LEU A 9 30.29 24.00 -10.58
CA LEU A 9 29.02 23.66 -11.23
C LEU A 9 28.73 22.15 -11.17
N LEU A 10 29.75 21.29 -11.32
CA LEU A 10 29.63 19.83 -11.14
C LEU A 10 29.28 19.47 -9.69
N LEU A 11 29.93 20.10 -8.70
CA LEU A 11 29.62 19.93 -7.28
C LEU A 11 28.19 20.37 -6.94
N VAL A 12 27.73 21.51 -7.48
CA VAL A 12 26.35 21.99 -7.30
C VAL A 12 25.33 21.06 -7.98
N ALA A 13 25.66 20.51 -9.16
CA ALA A 13 24.83 19.52 -9.83
C ALA A 13 24.76 18.19 -9.05
N LEU A 14 25.88 17.73 -8.44
CA LEU A 14 25.90 16.53 -7.62
C LEU A 14 25.11 16.70 -6.31
N THR A 15 25.17 17.87 -5.67
CA THR A 15 24.39 18.12 -4.43
C THR A 15 22.91 18.35 -4.69
N ALA A 16 22.52 18.89 -5.85
CA ALA A 16 21.12 19.02 -6.26
C ALA A 16 20.42 17.68 -6.55
N VAL A 17 21.18 16.59 -6.74
CA VAL A 17 20.66 15.23 -6.94
C VAL A 17 20.37 14.50 -5.61
N GLN A 18 20.94 14.96 -4.49
CA GLN A 18 20.77 14.29 -3.21
C GLN A 18 19.60 14.87 -2.41
N GLY A 19 18.42 14.31 -2.67
CA GLY A 19 17.27 14.39 -1.78
C GLY A 19 16.00 14.82 -2.48
N SER A 20 15.20 13.86 -2.94
CA SER A 20 13.81 14.14 -3.32
C SER A 20 13.10 14.72 -2.09
N PRO A 21 12.48 15.90 -2.14
CA PRO A 21 11.73 16.48 -1.02
C PRO A 21 10.57 15.58 -0.56
N LEU A 22 10.20 14.59 -1.37
CA LEU A 22 9.21 13.56 -1.03
C LEU A 22 9.72 12.53 -0.02
N LYS A 23 11.04 12.23 0.03
CA LYS A 23 11.60 11.28 1.01
C LYS A 23 11.37 11.73 2.45
N ASN A 24 11.32 13.04 2.68
CA ASN A 24 11.04 13.60 4.00
C ASN A 24 9.54 13.64 4.34
N ARG A 25 8.65 13.27 3.41
CA ARG A 25 7.19 13.30 3.61
C ARG A 25 6.57 11.91 3.79
N LEU A 26 7.16 10.86 3.24
CA LEU A 26 6.70 9.50 3.50
C LEU A 26 7.12 9.08 4.91
N ARG A 27 6.14 8.72 5.73
CA ARG A 27 6.37 8.15 7.05
C ARG A 27 6.52 6.64 6.90
N PRO A 28 7.51 6.01 7.55
CA PRO A 28 7.65 4.56 7.49
C PRO A 28 6.48 3.88 8.21
N ASN A 29 6.00 2.77 7.65
CA ASN A 29 5.03 1.90 8.29
C ASN A 29 5.72 1.00 9.32
N THR A 30 6.03 1.54 10.51
CA THR A 30 6.76 0.80 11.56
C THR A 30 5.83 -0.15 12.34
N PRO A 31 6.37 -1.20 12.98
CA PRO A 31 5.56 -2.09 13.82
C PRO A 31 4.78 -1.36 14.92
N GLU A 32 5.34 -0.28 15.47
CA GLU A 32 4.71 0.55 16.50
C GLU A 32 3.48 1.28 15.95
N ASN A 33 3.57 1.82 14.72
CA ASN A 33 2.44 2.46 14.06
C ASN A 33 1.32 1.43 13.79
N ILE A 34 1.66 0.26 13.26
CA ILE A 34 0.70 -0.83 13.02
C ILE A 34 0.04 -1.28 14.33
N ALA A 35 0.81 -1.39 15.41
CA ALA A 35 0.28 -1.76 16.72
C ALA A 35 -0.75 -0.74 17.24
N ARG A 36 -0.50 0.56 17.03
CA ARG A 36 -1.44 1.63 17.40
C ARG A 36 -2.76 1.54 16.62
N LEU A 37 -2.72 1.14 15.35
CA LEU A 37 -3.93 1.00 14.52
C LEU A 37 -4.86 -0.13 14.96
N ARG A 38 -4.40 -1.11 15.74
CA ARG A 38 -5.28 -2.20 16.22
C ARG A 38 -6.34 -1.73 17.21
N ASN A 39 -6.08 -0.64 17.93
CA ASN A 39 -7.00 -0.11 18.94
C ASN A 39 -6.86 1.42 19.05
N PRO A 40 -7.31 2.18 18.03
CA PRO A 40 -7.15 3.63 18.00
C PRO A 40 -7.97 4.28 19.12
N GLN A 41 -7.35 5.19 19.86
CA GLN A 41 -8.01 5.93 20.93
C GLN A 41 -8.74 7.16 20.37
N PRO A 42 -9.79 7.67 21.05
CA PRO A 42 -10.41 8.94 20.69
C PRO A 42 -9.35 10.06 20.64
N GLY A 43 -9.22 10.71 19.48
CA GLY A 43 -8.20 11.74 19.24
C GLY A 43 -6.91 11.25 18.57
N ASP A 44 -6.77 9.94 18.34
CA ASP A 44 -5.70 9.41 17.50
C ASP A 44 -5.88 9.86 16.04
N LEU A 45 -4.85 10.47 15.48
CA LEU A 45 -4.76 10.78 14.05
C LEU A 45 -4.25 9.55 13.29
N ALA A 46 -4.98 8.44 13.38
CA ALA A 46 -4.58 7.14 12.84
C ALA A 46 -4.24 7.23 11.35
N GLU A 47 -5.07 7.89 10.56
CA GLU A 47 -4.87 8.06 9.11
C GLU A 47 -3.64 8.91 8.78
N GLU A 48 -3.30 9.91 9.60
CA GLU A 48 -2.15 10.80 9.33
C GLU A 48 -0.83 10.25 9.88
N LEU A 49 -0.89 9.42 10.91
CA LEU A 49 0.26 8.97 11.68
C LEU A 49 0.54 7.46 11.55
N SER A 50 -0.25 6.73 10.76
CA SER A 50 -0.07 5.29 10.48
C SER A 50 1.24 4.95 9.78
N GLY A 51 1.77 5.86 8.96
CA GLY A 51 2.83 5.52 8.00
C GLY A 51 2.33 4.70 6.81
N GLN A 52 1.02 4.51 6.67
CA GLN A 52 0.42 4.01 5.44
C GLN A 52 0.30 5.15 4.43
N PHE A 53 0.53 4.83 3.17
CA PHE A 53 0.42 5.79 2.08
C PHE A 53 -1.03 6.18 1.88
N GLU A 54 -1.30 7.49 1.76
CA GLU A 54 -2.66 8.06 1.64
C GLU A 54 -3.64 7.67 2.77
N GLY A 55 -3.14 7.12 3.88
CA GLY A 55 -3.90 6.74 5.09
C GLY A 55 -4.07 5.24 5.28
N ASP A 56 -4.24 4.49 4.18
CA ASP A 56 -4.75 3.12 4.19
C ASP A 56 -3.99 2.13 3.27
N ILE A 57 -2.94 2.57 2.56
CA ILE A 57 -2.19 1.71 1.62
C ILE A 57 -0.81 1.34 2.20
N VAL A 58 -0.58 0.05 2.38
CA VAL A 58 0.77 -0.48 2.67
C VAL A 58 1.54 -0.64 1.36
N LEU A 59 2.63 0.11 1.21
CA LEU A 59 3.50 0.04 0.04
C LEU A 59 4.58 -1.02 0.21
N THR A 60 4.93 -1.68 -0.89
CA THR A 60 6.23 -2.38 -0.98
C THR A 60 7.36 -1.35 -1.14
N GLU A 61 8.59 -1.76 -0.81
CA GLU A 61 9.77 -0.93 -1.03
C GLU A 61 9.83 -0.43 -2.49
N GLU A 62 9.59 -1.31 -3.47
CA GLU A 62 9.54 -0.95 -4.91
C GLU A 62 8.52 0.16 -5.21
N GLN A 63 7.33 0.12 -4.59
CA GLN A 63 6.26 1.09 -4.79
C GLN A 63 6.57 2.44 -4.13
N GLU A 64 7.11 2.42 -2.91
CA GLU A 64 7.60 3.62 -2.22
C GLU A 64 8.64 4.34 -3.08
N ASP A 65 9.61 3.58 -3.56
CA ASP A 65 10.69 4.05 -4.42
C ASP A 65 10.17 4.63 -5.75
N ALA A 66 9.10 4.05 -6.30
CA ALA A 66 8.42 4.56 -7.49
C ALA A 66 7.74 5.92 -7.23
N ILE A 67 7.05 6.06 -6.10
CA ILE A 67 6.38 7.30 -5.70
C ILE A 67 7.40 8.41 -5.44
N LEU A 68 8.50 8.10 -4.75
CA LEU A 68 9.57 9.05 -4.45
C LEU A 68 10.27 9.59 -5.70
N ARG A 69 10.27 8.80 -6.79
CA ARG A 69 10.75 9.16 -8.13
C ARG A 69 9.70 9.88 -8.98
N GLY A 70 8.53 10.22 -8.41
CA GLY A 70 7.47 10.95 -9.09
C GLY A 70 6.70 10.14 -10.13
N LYS A 71 6.71 8.81 -10.04
CA LYS A 71 5.87 7.97 -10.91
C LYS A 71 4.41 8.08 -10.49
N ARG A 72 3.49 7.87 -11.44
CA ARG A 72 2.04 7.80 -11.16
C ARG A 72 1.76 6.65 -10.18
N ASN A 73 0.89 6.88 -9.20
CA ASN A 73 0.51 5.92 -8.15
C ASN A 73 -0.38 4.76 -8.63
N GLY A 74 -0.85 4.78 -9.89
CA GLY A 74 -1.68 3.71 -10.46
C GLY A 74 -0.90 2.46 -10.87
N LEU A 75 -1.23 1.31 -10.28
CA LEU A 75 -0.65 0.02 -10.64
C LEU A 75 -1.33 -0.60 -11.88
N ILE A 76 -0.75 -0.34 -13.05
CA ILE A 76 -1.30 -0.83 -14.34
C ILE A 76 -0.78 -2.20 -14.78
N SER A 77 0.32 -2.68 -14.18
CA SER A 77 1.00 -3.91 -14.59
C SER A 77 0.10 -5.13 -14.42
N ALA A 78 -0.15 -5.86 -15.51
CA ALA A 78 -0.94 -7.08 -15.49
C ALA A 78 -0.31 -8.18 -14.62
N ALA A 79 1.03 -8.17 -14.48
CA ALA A 79 1.76 -9.13 -13.65
C ALA A 79 1.48 -8.99 -12.15
N LYS A 80 0.87 -7.88 -11.72
CA LYS A 80 0.50 -7.62 -10.31
C LYS A 80 -1.01 -7.82 -10.07
N ARG A 81 -1.75 -8.36 -11.05
CA ARG A 81 -3.18 -8.67 -10.92
C ARG A 81 -3.38 -10.10 -10.43
N TRP A 82 -4.55 -10.36 -9.85
CA TRP A 82 -5.00 -11.70 -9.50
C TRP A 82 -5.13 -12.59 -10.75
N PRO A 83 -4.46 -13.77 -10.78
CA PRO A 83 -4.56 -14.68 -11.92
C PRO A 83 -6.00 -15.12 -12.19
N ASN A 84 -6.36 -15.21 -13.47
CA ASN A 84 -7.70 -15.62 -13.92
C ASN A 84 -8.85 -14.76 -13.35
N ASN A 85 -8.56 -13.55 -12.85
CA ASN A 85 -9.51 -12.69 -12.14
C ASN A 85 -10.12 -13.36 -10.89
N VAL A 86 -9.45 -14.36 -10.32
CA VAL A 86 -9.91 -15.08 -9.13
C VAL A 86 -9.12 -14.60 -7.91
N VAL A 87 -9.84 -14.14 -6.89
CA VAL A 87 -9.29 -13.77 -5.59
C VAL A 87 -9.67 -14.86 -4.59
N PRO A 88 -8.75 -15.78 -4.23
CA PRO A 88 -8.93 -16.63 -3.06
C PRO A 88 -8.93 -15.74 -1.82
N TYR A 89 -9.91 -15.91 -0.94
CA TYR A 89 -10.00 -15.12 0.29
C TYR A 89 -10.28 -15.97 1.53
N GLU A 90 -9.82 -15.48 2.65
CA GLU A 90 -10.04 -16.03 3.98
C GLU A 90 -10.55 -14.92 4.90
N ILE A 91 -11.58 -15.21 5.68
CA ILE A 91 -12.09 -14.32 6.72
C ILE A 91 -11.69 -14.95 8.04
N VAL A 92 -10.95 -14.20 8.85
CA VAL A 92 -10.61 -14.55 10.23
C VAL A 92 -11.83 -14.25 11.09
N GLU A 93 -12.76 -15.19 11.16
CA GLU A 93 -14.11 -14.96 11.70
C GLU A 93 -14.10 -14.49 13.15
N GLU A 94 -13.09 -14.84 13.94
CA GLU A 94 -12.94 -14.37 15.33
C GLU A 94 -12.76 -12.85 15.45
N HIS A 95 -12.40 -12.15 14.38
CA HIS A 95 -12.24 -10.69 14.38
C HIS A 95 -13.49 -9.94 13.91
N PHE A 96 -14.53 -10.67 13.47
CA PHE A 96 -15.75 -10.07 12.91
C PHE A 96 -17.00 -10.60 13.60
N THR A 97 -17.97 -9.72 13.77
CA THR A 97 -19.34 -10.15 14.07
C THR A 97 -19.96 -10.84 12.86
N PRO A 98 -20.98 -11.71 13.05
CA PRO A 98 -21.70 -12.32 11.92
C PRO A 98 -22.28 -11.29 10.94
N GLU A 99 -22.70 -10.12 11.44
CA GLU A 99 -23.19 -9.03 10.60
C GLU A 99 -22.07 -8.42 9.72
N GLN A 100 -20.89 -8.18 10.29
CA GLN A 100 -19.73 -7.69 9.52
C GLN A 100 -19.30 -8.70 8.45
N VAL A 101 -19.29 -10.00 8.77
CA VAL A 101 -19.02 -11.05 7.78
C VAL A 101 -20.05 -10.99 6.63
N ALA A 102 -21.33 -10.84 6.94
CA ALA A 102 -22.37 -10.73 5.93
C ALA A 102 -22.19 -9.50 5.01
N TYR A 103 -21.73 -8.37 5.57
CA TYR A 103 -21.40 -7.16 4.80
C TYR A 103 -20.15 -7.33 3.92
N ILE A 104 -19.11 -7.98 4.44
CA ILE A 104 -17.93 -8.33 3.64
C ILE A 104 -18.36 -9.15 2.43
N GLU A 105 -19.12 -10.23 2.65
CA GLU A 105 -19.58 -11.09 1.57
C GLU A 105 -20.52 -10.37 0.59
N LEU A 106 -21.34 -9.43 1.08
CA LEU A 106 -22.15 -8.56 0.22
C LEU A 106 -21.26 -7.69 -0.69
N GLY A 107 -20.19 -7.13 -0.16
CA GLY A 107 -19.19 -6.37 -0.92
C GLY A 107 -18.56 -7.22 -2.03
N LEU A 108 -18.12 -8.44 -1.70
CA LEU A 108 -17.55 -9.39 -2.67
C LEU A 108 -18.55 -9.70 -3.79
N ARG A 109 -19.80 -10.07 -3.46
CA ARG A 109 -20.87 -10.34 -4.44
C ARG A 109 -21.15 -9.13 -5.33
N THR A 110 -21.14 -7.93 -4.75
CA THR A 110 -21.37 -6.68 -5.50
C THR A 110 -20.28 -6.45 -6.55
N LEU A 111 -19.02 -6.76 -6.21
CA LEU A 111 -17.90 -6.69 -7.16
C LEU A 111 -18.03 -7.74 -8.28
N GLU A 112 -18.44 -8.97 -7.97
CA GLU A 112 -18.67 -10.02 -8.99
C GLU A 112 -19.78 -9.65 -9.97
N GLN A 113 -20.83 -8.98 -9.49
CA GLN A 113 -21.97 -8.56 -10.32
C GLN A 113 -21.62 -7.43 -11.28
N ARG A 114 -20.59 -6.63 -10.98
CA ARG A 114 -20.23 -5.41 -11.73
C ARG A 114 -18.89 -5.51 -12.46
N SER A 115 -18.22 -6.65 -12.37
CA SER A 115 -16.91 -6.88 -12.99
C SER A 115 -16.72 -8.34 -13.39
N CYS A 116 -15.58 -8.66 -13.99
CA CYS A 116 -15.17 -10.03 -14.27
C CYS A 116 -14.45 -10.72 -13.10
N LEU A 117 -14.33 -10.06 -11.94
CA LEU A 117 -13.73 -10.65 -10.75
C LEU A 117 -14.58 -11.81 -10.23
N ARG A 118 -13.90 -12.79 -9.65
CA ARG A 118 -14.49 -13.93 -8.94
C ARG A 118 -13.81 -14.08 -7.59
N PHE A 119 -14.59 -14.36 -6.57
CA PHE A 119 -14.11 -14.58 -5.21
C PHE A 119 -14.46 -16.00 -4.80
N ARG A 120 -13.51 -16.68 -4.17
CA ARG A 120 -13.74 -18.02 -3.61
C ARG A 120 -13.03 -18.14 -2.28
N ARG A 121 -13.56 -18.99 -1.40
CA ARG A 121 -12.85 -19.33 -0.17
C ARG A 121 -11.49 -19.93 -0.50
N ARG A 122 -10.49 -19.56 0.29
CA ARG A 122 -9.12 -20.06 0.24
C ARG A 122 -9.12 -21.58 0.36
N GLN A 123 -8.29 -22.23 -0.45
CA GLN A 123 -7.96 -23.64 -0.35
C GLN A 123 -6.54 -23.80 0.21
N PRO A 124 -6.20 -24.93 0.87
CA PRO A 124 -4.86 -25.15 1.41
C PRO A 124 -3.72 -25.02 0.39
N ALA A 125 -4.00 -25.28 -0.89
CA ALA A 125 -3.01 -25.17 -1.98
C ALA A 125 -2.78 -23.73 -2.48
N ASP A 126 -3.56 -22.75 -2.03
CA ASP A 126 -3.42 -21.36 -2.47
C ASP A 126 -2.22 -20.70 -1.79
N ALA A 127 -1.16 -20.45 -2.57
CA ALA A 127 0.03 -19.73 -2.10
C ALA A 127 -0.17 -18.21 -1.98
N LEU A 128 -1.15 -17.64 -2.71
CA LEU A 128 -1.49 -16.22 -2.68
C LEU A 128 -3.01 -16.08 -2.48
N PHE A 129 -3.41 -15.33 -1.46
CA PHE A 129 -4.81 -15.11 -1.09
C PHE A 129 -4.97 -13.79 -0.33
N LEU A 130 -6.19 -13.28 -0.28
CA LEU A 130 -6.57 -12.12 0.52
C LEU A 130 -7.02 -12.58 1.92
N ALA A 131 -6.25 -12.23 2.95
CA ALA A 131 -6.66 -12.43 4.33
C ALA A 131 -7.42 -11.20 4.84
N LEU A 132 -8.61 -11.40 5.37
CA LEU A 132 -9.46 -10.38 5.99
C LEU A 132 -9.46 -10.62 7.49
N PHE A 133 -8.95 -9.67 8.27
CA PHE A 133 -8.72 -9.77 9.71
C PHE A 133 -8.84 -8.39 10.39
#